data_AF-A0A951FBQ7-F1
#
_entry.id   AF-A0A951FBQ7-F1
#
_cell.length_a   1.000
_cell.length_b   1.000
_cell.length_c   1.000
_cell.angle_alpha   90.00
_cell.angle_beta   90.00
_cell.angle_gamma   90.00
#
_symmetry.space_group_name_H-M   'P 1'
#
loop_
_entity.id
_entity.type
_entity.pdbx_description
1 polymer ?
#
loop_
_entity_poly.entity_id
_entity_poly.type
_entity_poly.pdbx_seq_one_letter_code
_entity_poly.pdbx_strand_id
1 'polypeptide(L)'
;MEQGLAALLRAWESFFIIIGPLAAVLISMQFVVIVLSADANMRGNSAIRAFGTLTAIHCYVVFGVAACLSAPWPALAALRIALGVCGAVGLLYTAMIVRDARRQTDYQPVREDWLRHGVLPLVAYAALLAA
;
A
#
# COMPACT_ATOMS: atom_id res chain seq x y z
N MET A 1 10.82 -33.40 14.04
CA MET A 1 10.72 -32.01 14.55
C MET A 1 11.78 -31.13 13.91
N GLU A 2 13.07 -31.48 14.02
CA GLU A 2 14.22 -30.80 13.39
C GLU A 2 14.03 -30.47 11.90
N GLN A 3 13.60 -31.46 11.10
CA GLN A 3 13.40 -31.28 9.64
C GLN A 3 12.31 -30.26 9.30
N GLY A 4 11.25 -30.16 10.13
CA GLY A 4 10.17 -29.20 9.92
C GLY A 4 10.61 -27.77 10.24
N LEU A 5 11.42 -27.60 11.29
CA LEU A 5 12.02 -26.31 11.64
C LEU A 5 12.99 -25.83 10.54
N ALA A 6 13.84 -26.73 10.03
CA ALA A 6 14.76 -26.41 8.94
C ALA A 6 14.03 -25.97 7.65
N ALA A 7 12.94 -26.67 7.29
CA ALA A 7 12.11 -26.29 6.14
C ALA A 7 11.45 -24.91 6.32
N LEU A 8 10.93 -24.62 7.52
CA LEU A 8 10.33 -23.33 7.82
C LEU A 8 11.35 -22.18 7.76
N LEU A 9 12.55 -22.37 8.32
CA LEU A 9 13.63 -21.39 8.27
C LEU A 9 14.04 -21.07 6.83
N ARG A 10 14.18 -22.10 5.98
CA ARG A 10 14.53 -21.94 4.56
C ARG A 10 13.46 -21.18 3.76
N ALA A 11 12.19 -21.39 4.11
CA ALA A 11 11.09 -20.65 3.51
C ALA A 11 11.12 -19.16 3.91
N TRP A 12 11.39 -18.85 5.18
CA TRP A 12 11.57 -17.46 5.64
C TRP A 12 12.80 -16.80 5.04
N GLU A 13 13.92 -17.52 4.93
CA GLU A 13 15.12 -17.04 4.24
C GLU A 13 14.80 -16.63 2.79
N SER A 14 14.13 -17.51 2.05
CA SER A 14 13.71 -17.23 0.66
C SER A 14 12.80 -16.01 0.58
N PHE A 15 11.84 -15.89 1.51
CA PHE A 15 10.97 -14.72 1.62
C PHE A 15 11.77 -13.43 1.80
N PHE A 16 12.71 -13.39 2.76
CA PHE A 16 13.51 -12.18 3.02
C PHE A 16 14.45 -11.83 1.88
N ILE A 17 15.04 -12.83 1.21
CA ILE A 17 15.88 -12.63 0.02
C ILE A 17 15.09 -11.99 -1.13
N ILE A 18 13.79 -12.29 -1.26
CA ILE A 18 12.95 -11.71 -2.31
C ILE A 18 12.44 -10.32 -1.88
N ILE A 19 11.86 -10.21 -0.68
CA ILE A 19 11.21 -8.98 -0.22
C ILE A 19 12.21 -7.86 0.09
N GLY A 20 13.39 -8.17 0.61
CA GLY A 20 14.40 -7.18 0.98
C GLY A 20 14.84 -6.30 -0.21
N PRO A 21 15.33 -6.88 -1.32
CA PRO A 21 15.71 -6.13 -2.51
C PRO A 21 14.54 -5.36 -3.14
N LEU A 22 13.34 -5.94 -3.18
CA LEU A 22 12.15 -5.27 -3.68
C LEU A 22 11.80 -4.03 -2.84
N ALA A 23 11.90 -4.13 -1.51
CA ALA A 23 11.73 -3.00 -0.62
C ALA A 23 12.79 -1.92 -0.86
N ALA A 24 14.05 -2.30 -1.08
CA ALA A 24 15.12 -1.35 -1.39
C ALA A 24 14.88 -0.61 -2.72
N VAL A 25 14.43 -1.32 -3.76
CA VAL A 25 14.02 -0.71 -5.04
C VAL A 25 12.84 0.22 -4.86
N LEU A 26 11.86 -0.17 -4.04
CA LEU A 26 10.69 0.66 -3.77
C LEU A 26 11.09 1.97 -3.07
N ILE A 27 11.96 1.89 -2.06
CA ILE A 27 12.46 3.05 -1.32
C ILE A 27 13.27 3.98 -2.23
N SER A 28 14.18 3.44 -3.05
CA SER A 28 14.97 4.26 -3.97
C SER A 28 14.12 4.93 -5.04
N MET A 29 13.08 4.24 -5.55
CA MET A 29 12.11 4.84 -6.45
C MET A 29 11.32 5.97 -5.78
N GLN A 30 10.93 5.83 -4.52
CA GLN A 30 10.23 6.90 -3.80
C GLN A 30 11.10 8.12 -3.54
N PHE A 31 12.40 7.95 -3.31
CA PHE A 31 13.33 9.08 -3.24
C PHE A 31 13.26 9.94 -4.51
N VAL A 32 13.26 9.30 -5.69
CA VAL A 32 13.13 10.00 -6.98
C VAL A 32 11.80 10.75 -7.08
N VAL A 33 10.69 10.10 -6.70
CA VAL A 33 9.36 10.72 -6.71
C VAL A 33 9.31 11.96 -5.80
N ILE A 34 9.87 11.87 -4.59
CA ILE A 34 9.91 13.00 -3.63
C ILE A 34 10.72 14.16 -4.19
N VAL A 35 11.90 13.90 -4.76
CA VAL A 35 12.76 14.93 -5.35
C VAL A 35 12.08 15.62 -6.54
N LEU A 36 11.51 14.84 -7.47
CA LEU A 36 10.78 15.39 -8.62
C LEU A 36 9.55 16.19 -8.19
N SER A 37 8.84 15.71 -7.17
CA SER A 37 7.68 16.43 -6.62
C SER A 37 8.07 17.75 -5.95
N ALA A 38 9.24 17.80 -5.29
CA ALA A 38 9.76 19.02 -4.70
C ALA A 38 10.16 20.05 -5.77
N ASP A 39 10.87 19.62 -6.82
CA ASP A 39 11.21 20.49 -7.96
C ASP A 39 9.95 21.01 -8.68
N ALA A 40 8.96 20.14 -8.92
CA ALA A 40 7.69 20.55 -9.51
C ALA A 40 6.95 21.61 -8.67
N ASN A 41 7.02 21.51 -7.33
CA ASN A 41 6.42 22.48 -6.43
C ASN A 41 7.11 23.86 -6.53
N MET A 42 8.44 23.88 -6.62
CA MET A 42 9.22 25.11 -6.82
C MET A 42 8.87 25.78 -8.15
N ARG A 43 8.49 25.00 -9.17
CA ARG A 43 8.07 25.48 -10.50
C ARG A 43 6.57 25.78 -10.61
N GLY A 44 5.81 25.67 -9.52
CA GLY A 44 4.36 25.92 -9.50
C GLY A 44 3.50 24.87 -10.22
N ASN A 45 4.06 23.69 -10.55
CA ASN A 45 3.35 22.64 -11.27
C ASN A 45 2.65 21.68 -10.28
N SER A 46 1.42 22.03 -9.90
CA SER A 46 0.61 21.30 -8.91
C SER A 46 0.17 19.90 -9.36
N ALA A 47 0.07 19.65 -10.67
CA ALA A 47 -0.37 18.36 -11.22
C ALA A 47 0.65 17.24 -10.95
N ILE A 48 1.95 17.51 -11.16
CA ILE A 48 3.02 16.50 -10.98
C ILE A 48 3.10 16.03 -9.51
N ARG A 49 2.84 16.93 -8.55
CA ARG A 49 2.82 16.62 -7.12
C ARG A 49 1.74 15.60 -6.75
N ALA A 50 0.51 15.79 -7.25
CA ALA A 50 -0.63 14.93 -6.94
C ALA A 50 -0.43 13.51 -7.51
N PHE A 51 0.10 13.40 -8.73
CA PHE A 51 0.41 12.11 -9.33
C PHE A 51 1.55 11.36 -8.62
N GLY A 52 2.59 12.07 -8.17
CA GLY A 52 3.70 11.48 -7.44
C GLY A 52 3.27 10.84 -6.12
N THR A 53 2.49 11.58 -5.32
CA THR A 53 2.01 11.09 -4.01
C THR A 53 1.00 9.95 -4.13
N LEU A 54 0.11 9.97 -5.13
CA LEU A 54 -0.86 8.90 -5.34
C LEU A 54 -0.19 7.58 -5.76
N THR A 55 0.79 7.66 -6.65
CA THR A 55 1.51 6.48 -7.15
C THR A 55 2.34 5.83 -6.03
N ALA A 56 2.98 6.64 -5.18
CA ALA A 56 3.75 6.18 -4.03
C ALA A 56 2.93 5.28 -3.09
N ILE A 57 1.76 5.77 -2.67
CA ILE A 57 0.86 5.05 -1.74
C ILE A 57 0.40 3.73 -2.37
N HIS A 58 -0.01 3.75 -3.66
CA HIS A 58 -0.45 2.53 -4.33
C HIS A 58 0.66 1.47 -4.41
N CYS A 59 1.90 1.88 -4.74
CA CYS A 59 3.05 0.99 -4.76
C CYS A 59 3.31 0.33 -3.40
N TYR A 60 3.23 1.08 -2.29
CA TYR A 60 3.41 0.53 -0.94
C TYR A 60 2.31 -0.47 -0.56
N VAL A 61 1.06 -0.17 -0.91
CA VAL A 61 -0.09 -1.05 -0.62
C VAL A 61 0.04 -2.37 -1.38
N VAL A 62 0.30 -2.31 -2.69
CA VAL A 62 0.45 -3.51 -3.53
C VAL A 62 1.65 -4.34 -3.06
N PHE A 63 2.77 -3.68 -2.73
CA PHE A 63 3.94 -4.36 -2.18
C PHE A 63 3.64 -5.06 -0.85
N GLY A 64 2.92 -4.40 0.07
CA GLY A 64 2.52 -4.99 1.35
C GLY A 64 1.62 -6.22 1.18
N VAL A 65 0.64 -6.15 0.27
CA VAL A 65 -0.23 -7.30 -0.06
C VAL A 65 0.59 -8.45 -0.65
N ALA A 66 1.46 -8.17 -1.62
CA ALA A 66 2.33 -9.18 -2.23
C ALA A 66 3.25 -9.85 -1.21
N ALA A 67 3.84 -9.07 -0.29
CA ALA A 67 4.63 -9.60 0.81
C ALA A 67 3.80 -10.47 1.76
N CYS A 68 2.59 -10.03 2.11
CA CYS A 68 1.69 -10.80 2.97
C CYS A 68 1.33 -12.15 2.35
N LEU A 69 1.04 -12.18 1.04
CA LEU A 69 0.73 -13.42 0.31
C LEU A 69 1.95 -14.34 0.10
N SER A 70 3.16 -13.77 0.07
CA SER A 70 4.40 -14.53 -0.15
C SER A 70 5.04 -15.07 1.13
N ALA A 71 4.57 -14.63 2.30
CA ALA A 71 5.10 -15.10 3.57
C ALA A 71 4.73 -16.58 3.82
N PRO A 72 5.65 -17.39 4.36
CA PRO A 72 5.41 -18.80 4.62
C PRO A 72 4.60 -19.00 5.90
N TRP A 73 3.30 -18.77 5.82
CA TRP A 73 2.39 -18.90 6.96
C TRP A 73 2.28 -20.36 7.41
N PRO A 74 2.48 -20.64 8.72
CA PRO A 74 2.30 -21.99 9.26
C PRO A 74 0.83 -22.43 9.32
N ALA A 75 -0.13 -21.49 9.27
CA ALA A 75 -1.56 -21.76 9.26
C ALA A 75 -2.33 -20.70 8.46
N LEU A 76 -3.36 -21.13 7.73
CA LEU A 76 -4.26 -20.26 6.95
C LEU A 76 -5.01 -19.22 7.82
N ALA A 77 -5.24 -19.53 9.10
CA ALA A 77 -5.85 -18.59 10.03
C ALA A 77 -4.96 -17.37 10.28
N ALA A 78 -3.63 -17.55 10.35
CA ALA A 78 -2.70 -16.44 10.54
C ALA A 78 -2.66 -15.53 9.30
N LEU A 79 -2.72 -16.11 8.10
CA LEU A 79 -2.86 -15.36 6.85
C LEU A 79 -4.16 -14.53 6.84
N ARG A 80 -5.30 -15.13 7.21
CA ARG A 80 -6.59 -14.42 7.26
C ARG A 80 -6.58 -13.25 8.24
N ILE A 81 -5.98 -13.42 9.42
CA ILE A 81 -5.83 -12.33 10.39
C ILE A 81 -4.93 -11.24 9.83
N ALA A 82 -3.80 -11.59 9.21
CA ALA A 82 -2.88 -10.63 8.62
C ALA A 82 -3.53 -9.84 7.46
N LEU A 83 -4.23 -10.52 6.56
CA LEU A 83 -5.00 -9.88 5.48
C LEU A 83 -6.13 -9.02 6.04
N GLY A 84 -6.84 -9.48 7.06
CA GLY A 84 -7.88 -8.71 7.74
C GLY A 84 -7.34 -7.44 8.40
N VAL A 85 -6.17 -7.49 9.05
CA VAL A 85 -5.50 -6.31 9.61
C VAL A 85 -5.04 -5.36 8.50
N CYS A 86 -4.42 -5.87 7.43
CA CYS A 86 -4.04 -5.06 6.28
C CYS A 86 -5.26 -4.37 5.62
N GLY A 87 -6.35 -5.11 5.44
CA GLY A 87 -7.62 -4.60 4.94
C GLY A 87 -8.21 -3.52 5.85
N ALA A 88 -8.21 -3.74 7.17
CA ALA A 88 -8.71 -2.78 8.15
C ALA A 88 -7.89 -1.49 8.16
N VAL A 89 -6.55 -1.59 8.16
CA VAL A 89 -5.65 -0.43 8.10
C VAL A 89 -5.85 0.34 6.78
N GLY A 90 -5.96 -0.37 5.66
CA GLY A 90 -6.25 0.23 4.36
C GLY A 90 -7.60 0.95 4.31
N LEU A 91 -8.65 0.34 4.87
CA LEU A 91 -9.97 0.93 5.02
C LEU A 91 -9.94 2.20 5.88
N LEU A 92 -9.28 2.15 7.03
CA LEU A 92 -9.13 3.30 7.92
C LEU A 92 -8.38 4.45 7.23
N TYR A 93 -7.28 4.14 6.55
CA TYR A 93 -6.48 5.14 5.83
C TYR A 93 -7.29 5.81 4.70
N THR A 94 -8.01 5.01 3.91
CA THR A 94 -8.89 5.53 2.84
C THR A 94 -10.03 6.36 3.43
N ALA A 95 -10.64 5.92 4.54
CA ALA A 95 -11.70 6.65 5.22
C ALA A 95 -11.20 8.00 5.79
N MET A 96 -9.96 8.06 6.30
CA MET A 96 -9.35 9.31 6.74
C MET A 96 -9.13 10.28 5.58
N ILE A 97 -8.55 9.83 4.47
CA ILE A 97 -8.36 10.66 3.26
C ILE A 97 -9.70 11.21 2.77
N VAL A 98 -10.72 10.36 2.71
CA VAL A 98 -12.07 10.76 2.29
C VAL A 98 -12.68 11.76 3.28
N ARG A 99 -12.48 11.57 4.58
CA ARG A 99 -12.98 12.49 5.62
C ARG A 99 -12.30 13.86 5.52
N ASP A 100 -10.99 13.89 5.29
CA ASP A 100 -10.24 15.13 5.15
C ASP A 100 -10.59 15.85 3.83
N ALA A 101 -10.76 15.10 2.74
CA ALA A 101 -11.24 15.64 1.46
C ALA A 101 -12.67 16.21 1.56
N ARG A 102 -13.54 15.65 2.42
CA ARG A 102 -14.88 16.22 2.71
C ARG A 102 -14.85 17.46 3.59
N ARG A 103 -13.81 17.60 4.43
CA ARG A 103 -13.64 18.76 5.32
C ARG A 103 -12.91 19.92 4.66
N GLN A 104 -12.26 19.70 3.52
CA GLN A 104 -11.65 20.75 2.71
C GLN A 104 -12.73 21.60 2.02
N THR A 105 -12.83 22.87 2.43
CA THR A 105 -13.79 23.86 1.90
C THR A 105 -13.27 24.65 0.69
N ASP A 106 -11.97 24.56 0.36
CA ASP A 106 -11.31 25.38 -0.67
C ASP A 106 -11.35 24.78 -2.09
N TYR A 107 -11.61 23.47 -2.22
CA TYR A 107 -11.66 22.79 -3.51
C TYR A 107 -12.92 21.93 -3.53
N GLN A 108 -13.80 22.11 -4.54
CA GLN A 108 -14.94 21.22 -4.73
C GLN A 108 -14.51 19.96 -5.46
N PRO A 109 -14.38 18.80 -4.80
CA PRO A 109 -14.03 17.56 -5.48
C PRO A 109 -15.15 17.17 -6.46
N VAL A 110 -14.80 17.03 -7.74
CA VAL A 110 -15.69 16.57 -8.80
C VAL A 110 -16.11 15.11 -8.52
N ARG A 111 -17.35 14.74 -8.85
CA ARG A 111 -17.92 13.38 -8.59
C ARG A 111 -17.06 12.22 -9.13
N GLU A 112 -16.25 12.48 -10.14
CA GLU A 112 -15.37 11.50 -10.79
C GLU A 112 -14.15 11.13 -9.94
N ASP A 113 -13.61 12.09 -9.16
CA ASP A 113 -12.54 11.83 -8.19
C ASP A 113 -13.03 10.96 -7.04
N TRP A 114 -14.30 11.13 -6.66
CA TRP A 114 -14.96 10.31 -5.64
C TRP A 114 -15.07 8.84 -6.02
N LEU A 115 -15.41 8.55 -7.27
CA LEU A 115 -15.56 7.18 -7.76
C LEU A 115 -14.20 6.48 -7.91
N ARG A 116 -13.18 7.20 -8.42
CA ARG A 116 -11.86 6.64 -8.73
C ARG A 116 -10.94 6.58 -7.50
N HIS A 117 -10.99 7.56 -6.60
CA HIS A 117 -10.08 7.67 -5.45
C HIS A 117 -10.74 7.29 -4.12
N GLY A 118 -12.07 7.22 -4.06
CA GLY A 118 -12.82 6.78 -2.88
C GLY A 118 -13.34 5.36 -3.01
N VAL A 119 -14.17 5.08 -4.01
CA VAL A 119 -14.92 3.81 -4.11
C VAL A 119 -14.02 2.63 -4.49
N LEU A 120 -13.14 2.81 -5.48
CA LEU A 120 -12.25 1.74 -5.96
C LEU A 120 -11.31 1.17 -4.87
N PRO A 121 -10.56 1.99 -4.11
CA PRO A 121 -9.73 1.47 -3.01
C PRO A 121 -10.58 0.89 -1.89
N LEU A 122 -11.77 1.45 -1.61
CA LEU A 122 -12.65 0.94 -0.56
C LEU A 122 -13.20 -0.45 -0.89
N VAL A 123 -13.54 -0.70 -2.15
CA VAL A 123 -13.95 -2.04 -2.64
C VAL A 123 -12.78 -3.01 -2.59
N ALA A 124 -11.56 -2.59 -2.97
CA ALA A 124 -10.37 -3.44 -2.91
C ALA A 124 -10.00 -3.82 -1.46
N TYR A 125 -10.04 -2.86 -0.52
CA TYR A 125 -9.81 -3.15 0.90
C TYR A 125 -10.94 -3.96 1.54
N ALA A 126 -12.19 -3.73 1.14
CA ALA A 126 -13.32 -4.55 1.61
C ALA A 126 -13.24 -5.99 1.09
N ALA A 127 -12.79 -6.20 -0.15
CA ALA A 127 -12.53 -7.52 -0.69
C ALA A 127 -11.38 -8.23 0.05
N LEU A 128 -10.32 -7.50 0.40
CA LEU A 128 -9.23 -7.98 1.27
C LEU A 128 -9.71 -8.32 2.68
N LEU A 129 -10.64 -7.54 3.24
CA LEU A 129 -11.23 -7.78 4.57
C LEU A 129 -12.15 -9.01 4.57
N ALA A 130 -12.78 -9.33 3.44
CA ALA A 130 -13.72 -10.43 3.28
C ALA A 130 -13.05 -11.79 3.00
N ALA A 131 -11.75 -11.80 2.67
CA ALA A 131 -10.95 -13.00 2.43
C ALA A 131 -10.54 -13.72 3.74
#